data_AF-G4YX45-F1
#
_entry.id   AF-G4YX45-F1
#
_cell.length_a   1.000
_cell.length_b   1.000
_cell.length_c   1.000
_cell.angle_alpha   90.00
_cell.angle_beta   90.00
_cell.angle_gamma   90.00
#
_symmetry.space_group_name_H-M   'P 1'
#
loop_
_entity.id
_entity.type
_entity.pdbx_description
1 polymer ?
#
loop_
_entity_poly.entity_id
_entity_poly.type
_entity_poly.pdbx_seq_one_letter_code
_entity_poly.pdbx_strand_id
1 'polypeptide(L)'
;LARRWKVPAKHGDIPNAYVMAATEDELEIFIEIPPGMEIPDSVLTLFGVKRKNKLMLRLAKSLYGLKQAGRLWSQLLHNHLLAACFTQAISD
;
A
#
# COMPACT_ATOMS: atom_id res chain seq x y z
N LEU A 1 -24.49 15.44 -3.25
CA LEU A 1 -23.91 16.20 -4.38
C LEU A 1 -24.50 15.85 -5.76
N ALA A 2 -24.67 14.57 -6.10
CA ALA A 2 -25.17 14.10 -7.41
C ALA A 2 -26.46 14.81 -7.90
N ARG A 3 -27.44 15.03 -7.00
CA ARG A 3 -28.67 15.77 -7.30
C ARG A 3 -28.43 17.24 -7.68
N ARG A 4 -27.42 17.90 -7.08
CA ARG A 4 -27.08 19.31 -7.33
C ARG A 4 -26.35 19.46 -8.67
N TRP A 5 -25.47 18.53 -9.01
CA TRP A 5 -24.67 18.58 -10.23
C TRP A 5 -25.29 17.81 -11.41
N LYS A 6 -26.44 17.16 -11.21
CA LYS A 6 -27.10 16.26 -12.19
C LYS A 6 -26.18 15.15 -12.75
N VAL A 7 -25.09 14.83 -12.05
CA VAL A 7 -24.19 13.72 -12.39
C VAL A 7 -24.50 12.58 -11.42
N PRO A 8 -24.93 11.40 -11.91
CA PRO A 8 -25.19 10.25 -11.04
C PRO A 8 -23.88 9.82 -10.37
N ALA A 9 -23.95 9.53 -9.06
CA ALA A 9 -22.82 8.93 -8.36
C ALA A 9 -22.52 7.57 -9.01
N LYS A 10 -21.27 7.35 -9.39
CA LYS A 10 -20.81 6.07 -9.92
C LYS A 10 -19.97 5.39 -8.86
N HIS A 11 -20.31 4.14 -8.55
CA HIS A 11 -19.44 3.29 -7.77
C HIS A 11 -18.31 2.80 -8.68
N GLY A 12 -17.07 2.92 -8.22
CA GLY A 12 -15.90 2.45 -8.93
C GLY A 12 -15.06 1.61 -7.99
N ASP A 13 -14.75 0.39 -8.40
CA ASP A 13 -13.74 -0.42 -7.75
C ASP A 13 -12.36 -0.02 -8.28
N ILE A 14 -11.39 0.15 -7.39
CA ILE A 14 -10.02 0.48 -7.74
C ILE A 14 -9.18 -0.78 -7.54
N PRO A 15 -8.76 -1.46 -8.61
CA PRO A 15 -7.91 -2.63 -8.47
C PRO A 15 -6.59 -2.22 -7.82
N ASN A 16 -6.08 -3.05 -6.90
CA ASN A 16 -4.81 -2.82 -6.21
C ASN A 16 -4.72 -1.55 -5.36
N ALA A 17 -5.85 -0.94 -4.97
CA ALA A 17 -5.88 0.31 -4.20
C ALA A 17 -4.92 0.30 -2.99
N TYR A 18 -4.97 -0.75 -2.17
CA TYR A 18 -4.16 -0.83 -0.96
C TYR A 18 -2.66 -0.96 -1.22
N VAL A 19 -2.27 -1.58 -2.35
CA VAL A 19 -0.86 -1.75 -2.71
C VAL A 19 -0.22 -0.44 -3.17
N MET A 20 -1.02 0.59 -3.44
CA MET A 20 -0.49 1.91 -3.78
C MET A 20 0.04 2.67 -2.55
N ALA A 21 -0.53 2.41 -1.37
CA ALA A 21 -0.12 3.04 -0.12
C ALA A 21 1.22 2.47 0.39
N ALA A 22 2.07 3.35 0.94
CA ALA A 22 3.26 2.92 1.69
C ALA A 22 2.86 2.21 2.98
N THR A 23 3.79 1.47 3.58
CA THR A 23 3.64 1.03 4.97
C THR A 23 3.79 2.21 5.94
N GLU A 24 3.48 1.99 7.22
CA GLU A 24 3.70 3.01 8.26
C GLU A 24 5.19 3.22 8.51
N ASP A 25 5.62 4.47 8.65
CA ASP A 25 7.03 4.81 8.90
C ASP A 25 7.53 4.24 10.23
N GLU A 26 6.65 4.12 11.22
CA GLU A 26 6.95 3.62 12.56
C GLU A 26 6.91 2.08 12.67
N LEU A 27 6.48 1.38 11.61
CA LEU A 27 6.32 -0.07 11.62
C LEU A 27 6.90 -0.72 10.36
N GLU A 28 8.08 -1.31 10.51
CA GLU A 28 8.67 -2.14 9.48
C GLU A 28 8.07 -3.55 9.51
N ILE A 29 7.44 -3.94 8.41
CA ILE A 29 6.91 -5.29 8.23
C ILE A 29 7.87 -6.07 7.37
N PHE A 30 8.29 -7.24 7.87
CA PHE A 30 9.12 -8.18 7.14
C PHE A 30 8.33 -9.46 6.86
N ILE A 31 8.47 -9.99 5.65
CA ILE A 31 7.86 -11.25 5.25
C ILE A 31 8.94 -12.27 4.89
N GLU A 32 8.66 -13.53 5.16
CA GLU A 32 9.50 -14.61 4.68
C GLU A 32 9.52 -14.63 3.15
N ILE A 33 10.63 -15.08 2.57
CA ILE A 33 10.75 -15.21 1.12
C ILE A 33 9.75 -16.27 0.64
N PRO A 34 8.85 -15.93 -0.30
CA PRO A 34 7.86 -16.87 -0.80
C PRO A 34 8.49 -18.11 -1.44
N PRO A 35 7.81 -19.28 -1.37
CA PRO A 35 8.20 -20.44 -2.14
C PRO A 35 8.29 -20.10 -3.64
N GLY A 36 9.33 -20.60 -4.30
CA GLY A 36 9.57 -20.35 -5.72
C GLY A 36 10.28 -19.03 -6.06
N MET A 37 10.48 -18.13 -5.11
CA MET A 37 11.34 -16.96 -5.33
C MET A 37 12.82 -17.36 -5.25
N GLU A 38 13.55 -17.05 -6.33
CA GLU A 38 15.00 -17.20 -6.43
C GLU A 38 15.69 -15.92 -5.97
N ILE A 39 16.72 -16.05 -5.14
CA ILE A 39 17.56 -14.94 -4.68
C ILE A 39 18.96 -15.15 -5.26
N PRO A 40 19.50 -14.20 -6.03
CA PRO A 40 20.83 -14.32 -6.59
C PRO A 40 21.91 -14.45 -5.51
N ASP A 41 22.95 -15.23 -5.76
CA ASP A 41 24.08 -15.39 -4.83
C ASP A 41 24.80 -14.07 -4.53
N SER A 42 24.75 -13.11 -5.47
CA SER A 42 25.26 -11.76 -5.25
C SER A 42 24.52 -11.02 -4.13
N VAL A 43 23.21 -11.22 -4.02
CA VAL A 43 22.39 -10.66 -2.93
C VAL A 43 22.71 -11.37 -1.61
N LEU A 44 22.83 -12.70 -1.62
CA LEU A 44 23.24 -13.46 -0.43
C LEU A 44 24.61 -12.96 0.10
N THR A 45 25.56 -12.77 -0.81
CA THR A 45 26.89 -12.25 -0.50
C THR A 45 26.85 -10.81 0.02
N LEU A 46 26.04 -9.94 -0.59
CA LEU A 46 25.85 -8.55 -0.16
C LEU A 46 25.38 -8.46 1.30
N PHE A 47 24.49 -9.36 1.71
CA PHE A 47 23.97 -9.44 3.07
C PHE A 47 24.79 -10.37 3.99
N GLY A 48 25.90 -10.94 3.51
CA GLY A 48 26.78 -11.82 4.30
C GLY A 48 26.14 -13.13 4.75
N VAL A 49 25.08 -13.59 4.08
CA VAL A 49 24.34 -14.80 4.44
C VAL A 49 24.60 -15.93 3.45
N LYS A 50 24.59 -17.18 3.92
CA LYS A 50 24.81 -18.37 3.06
C LYS A 50 23.53 -18.99 2.52
N ARG A 51 22.38 -18.68 3.11
CA ARG A 51 21.09 -19.33 2.81
C ARG A 51 19.98 -18.30 2.74
N LYS A 52 19.09 -18.43 1.75
CA LYS A 52 17.97 -17.52 1.55
C LYS A 52 17.02 -17.43 2.74
N ASN A 53 16.85 -18.49 3.53
CA ASN A 53 15.99 -18.48 4.72
C ASN A 53 16.52 -17.62 5.88
N LYS A 54 17.70 -17.01 5.72
CA LYS A 54 18.23 -15.99 6.63
C LYS A 54 17.93 -14.57 6.17
N LEU A 55 17.23 -14.41 5.05
CA LEU A 55 16.74 -13.14 4.55
C LEU A 55 15.23 -13.06 4.72
N MET A 56 14.75 -11.83 4.85
CA MET A 56 13.34 -11.47 4.81
C MET A 56 13.17 -10.31 3.83
N LEU A 57 11.99 -10.19 3.25
CA LEU A 57 11.64 -9.07 2.41
C LEU A 57 10.99 -7.99 3.27
N ARG A 58 11.54 -6.77 3.25
CA ARG A 58 10.88 -5.62 3.86
C ARG A 58 9.75 -5.16 2.95
N LEU A 59 8.57 -5.02 3.53
CA LEU A 59 7.41 -4.57 2.81
C LEU A 59 7.44 -3.04 2.66
N ALA A 60 7.58 -2.54 1.45
CA ALA A 60 7.62 -1.10 1.16
C ALA A 60 6.22 -0.50 0.90
N LYS A 61 5.28 -1.34 0.49
CA LYS A 61 3.90 -0.98 0.14
C LYS A 61 2.94 -1.85 0.90
N SER A 62 1.81 -1.31 1.34
CA SER A 62 0.81 -2.08 2.08
C SER A 62 0.33 -3.29 1.25
N LEU A 63 -0.03 -4.37 1.93
CA LEU A 63 -0.65 -5.55 1.33
C LEU A 63 -2.12 -5.64 1.69
N TYR A 64 -2.85 -6.41 0.88
CA TYR A 64 -4.19 -6.86 1.23
C TYR A 64 -4.17 -7.67 2.52
N GLY A 65 -5.20 -7.49 3.35
CA GLY A 65 -5.33 -8.20 4.62
C GLY A 65 -4.56 -7.58 5.79
N LEU A 66 -3.66 -6.60 5.55
CA LEU A 66 -3.10 -5.82 6.63
C LEU A 66 -4.20 -4.95 7.27
N LYS A 67 -4.29 -5.00 8.61
CA LYS A 67 -5.33 -4.28 9.36
C LYS A 67 -5.33 -2.77 9.09
N GLN A 68 -4.16 -2.20 8.84
CA GLN A 68 -3.95 -0.78 8.56
C GLN A 68 -4.13 -0.38 7.08
N ALA A 69 -4.24 -1.34 6.16
CA ALA A 69 -4.26 -1.06 4.71
C ALA A 69 -5.34 -0.06 4.29
N GLY A 70 -6.57 -0.23 4.82
CA GLY A 70 -7.68 0.67 4.51
C GLY A 70 -7.44 2.10 5.02
N ARG A 71 -6.86 2.25 6.21
CA ARG A 71 -6.53 3.56 6.78
C ARG A 71 -5.44 4.27 5.96
N LEU A 72 -4.36 3.56 5.62
CA LEU A 72 -3.25 4.12 4.85
C LEU A 72 -3.67 4.54 3.44
N TRP A 73 -4.50 3.72 2.80
CA TRP A 73 -5.10 4.08 1.51
C TRP A 73 -6.00 5.31 1.61
N SER A 74 -6.86 5.38 2.64
CA SER A 74 -7.72 6.53 2.88
C SER A 74 -6.91 7.83 3.08
N GLN A 75 -5.82 7.77 3.85
CA GLN A 75 -4.91 8.90 4.05
C GLN A 75 -4.21 9.33 2.75
N LEU A 76 -3.71 8.36 1.96
CA LEU A 76 -3.10 8.64 0.66
C LEU A 76 -4.09 9.35 -0.28
N LEU A 77 -5.31 8.82 -0.40
CA LEU A 77 -6.36 9.39 -1.24
C LEU A 77 -6.74 10.80 -0.76
N HIS A 78 -6.92 10.97 0.55
CA HIS A 78 -7.23 12.27 1.14
C HIS A 78 -6.16 13.31 0.81
N ASN A 79 -4.88 12.99 1.02
CA ASN A 79 -3.77 13.89 0.72
C ASN A 79 -3.70 14.24 -0.76
N HIS A 80 -3.96 13.28 -1.65
CA HIS A 80 -4.00 13.53 -3.09
C HIS A 80 -5.16 14.45 -3.47
N LEU A 81 -6.33 14.30 -2.85
CA LEU A 81 -7.48 15.17 -3.09
C LEU A 81 -7.21 16.59 -2.59
N LEU A 82 -6.62 16.75 -1.40
CA LEU A 82 -6.20 18.05 -0.89
C LEU A 82 -5.20 18.73 -1.82
N ALA A 83 -4.22 17.98 -2.32
CA ALA A 83 -3.23 18.49 -3.29
C ALA A 83 -3.87 18.94 -4.62
N ALA A 84 -4.99 18.32 -4.99
CA ALA A 84 -5.81 18.73 -6.13
C ALA A 84 -6.87 19.81 -5.79
N CYS A 85 -6.71 20.49 -4.66
CA CYS A 85 -7.57 21.58 -4.17
C CYS A 85 -9.02 21.16 -3.85
N PHE A 86 -9.28 19.87 -3.63
CA PHE A 86 -10.57 19.42 -3.12
C PHE A 86 -10.66 19.67 -1.61
N THR A 87 -11.86 19.99 -1.14
CA THR A 87 -12.17 20.13 0.28
C THR A 87 -13.05 18.98 0.74
N GLN A 88 -12.79 18.46 1.94
CA GLN A 88 -13.63 17.42 2.54
C GLN A 88 -15.07 17.95 2.73
N ALA A 89 -16.05 17.14 2.34
CA ALA A 89 -17.45 17.46 2.59
C ALA A 89 -17.78 17.29 4.08
N ILE A 90 -18.62 18.18 4.62
CA ILE A 90 -19.05 18.18 6.03
C ILE A 90 -20.29 17.28 6.22
N SER A 91 -20.84 16.72 5.14
CA SER A 91 -22.06 15.93 5.11
C SER A 91 -21.90 14.76 4.14
N ASP A 92 -22.51 13.62 4.48
CA ASP A 92 -22.68 12.47 3.59
C ASP A 92 -23.66 12.75 2.43
#